data_AF-A0A917CGS6-F1
#
_entry.id   AF-A0A917CGS6-F1
#
_cell.length_a   1.000
_cell.length_b   1.000
_cell.length_c   1.000
_cell.angle_alpha   90.00
_cell.angle_beta   90.00
_cell.angle_gamma   90.00
#
_symmetry.space_group_name_H-M   'P 1'
#
loop_
_entity.id
_entity.type
_entity.pdbx_description
1 polymer ?
#
loop_
_entity_poly.entity_id
_entity_poly.type
_entity_poly.pdbx_seq_one_letter_code
_entity_poly.pdbx_strand_id
1 'polypeptide(L)'
;MHAGQFGDSPCKVTELDPPNRVGFNRGKDWHLAFELKEIDGKTEFTLIHSGWDPEKVTEFGQPHSIVRGFMNSGWEKIVQEKLPAYIEA
;
A
#
# COMPACT_ATOMS: atom_id res chain seq x y z
N MET A 1 -6.70 -8.85 16.95
CA MET A 1 -6.20 -8.27 15.69
C MET A 1 -6.09 -9.42 14.70
N HIS A 2 -7.12 -9.63 13.88
CA HIS A 2 -7.06 -10.57 12.76
C HIS A 2 -7.63 -9.85 11.55
N ALA A 3 -7.00 -9.96 10.38
CA ALA A 3 -7.45 -9.29 9.15
C ALA A 3 -8.70 -9.94 8.52
N GLY A 4 -9.50 -10.65 9.32
CA GLY A 4 -10.71 -11.35 8.89
C GLY A 4 -10.45 -12.28 7.70
N GLN A 5 -11.33 -12.20 6.70
CA GLN A 5 -11.25 -13.00 5.47
C GLN A 5 -9.99 -12.75 4.62
N PHE A 6 -9.18 -11.73 4.96
CA PHE A 6 -8.01 -11.34 4.19
C PHE A 6 -6.70 -11.94 4.73
N GLY A 7 -6.74 -12.60 5.88
CA GLY A 7 -5.61 -13.29 6.49
C GLY A 7 -4.55 -12.36 7.11
N ASP A 8 -3.88 -12.84 8.15
CA ASP A 8 -2.93 -12.01 8.91
C ASP A 8 -1.64 -11.83 8.13
N SER A 9 -1.38 -10.60 7.69
CA SER A 9 -0.13 -10.22 7.00
C SER A 9 0.78 -9.49 7.98
N PRO A 10 1.92 -10.07 8.40
CA PRO A 10 2.89 -9.34 9.22
C PRO A 10 3.45 -8.14 8.45
N CYS A 11 3.67 -7.03 9.16
CA CYS A 11 4.28 -5.82 8.59
C CYS A 11 5.61 -5.53 9.27
N LYS A 12 6.60 -5.09 8.49
CA LYS A 12 7.91 -4.67 9.00
C LYS A 12 8.37 -3.42 8.28
N VAL A 13 8.61 -2.35 9.03
CA VAL A 13 9.21 -1.10 8.51
C VAL A 13 10.62 -1.39 8.00
N THR A 14 10.92 -0.87 6.81
CA THR A 14 12.20 -1.02 6.11
C THR A 14 12.87 0.32 5.86
N GLU A 15 12.09 1.38 5.63
CA GLU A 15 12.56 2.75 5.47
C GLU A 15 11.73 3.70 6.34
N LEU A 16 12.42 4.66 6.96
CA LEU A 16 11.79 5.72 7.73
C LEU A 16 12.60 7.00 7.56
N ASP A 17 12.05 7.96 6.81
CA ASP A 17 12.60 9.30 6.60
C ASP A 17 11.48 10.35 6.77
N PRO A 18 11.19 10.80 8.00
CA PRO A 18 10.10 11.74 8.22
C PRO A 18 10.43 13.15 7.72
N PRO A 19 9.47 13.87 7.07
CA PRO A 19 8.14 13.42 6.69
C PRO A 19 8.08 12.73 5.31
N ASN A 20 9.20 12.66 4.59
CA ASN A 20 9.23 12.41 3.14
C ASN A 20 8.91 10.96 2.75
N ARG A 21 9.27 9.96 3.56
CA ARG A 21 9.12 8.56 3.18
C ARG A 21 8.90 7.63 4.36
N VAL A 22 7.98 6.70 4.17
CA VAL A 22 7.92 5.46 4.95
C VAL A 22 7.77 4.29 3.98
N GLY A 23 8.57 3.25 4.18
CA GLY A 23 8.44 2.01 3.44
C GLY A 23 8.45 0.82 4.37
N PHE A 24 7.68 -0.20 4.01
CA PHE A 24 7.49 -1.39 4.82
C PHE A 24 7.10 -2.59 3.97
N ASN A 25 7.59 -3.75 4.41
CA ASN A 25 7.15 -5.03 3.86
C ASN A 25 5.81 -5.42 4.48
N ARG A 26 4.93 -5.99 3.67
CA ARG A 26 3.65 -6.55 4.09
C ARG A 26 3.53 -7.98 3.58
N GLY A 27 3.33 -8.92 4.49
CA GLY A 27 3.26 -10.34 4.15
C GLY A 27 4.59 -10.83 3.59
N LYS A 28 4.53 -11.81 2.69
CA LYS A 28 5.73 -12.40 2.08
C LYS A 28 6.26 -11.66 0.86
N ASP A 29 5.36 -11.11 0.05
CA ASP A 29 5.70 -10.71 -1.33
C ASP A 29 5.73 -9.20 -1.54
N TRP A 30 5.07 -8.41 -0.69
CA TRP A 30 4.79 -7.02 -1.00
C TRP A 30 5.66 -6.05 -0.22
N HIS A 31 6.04 -4.99 -0.93
CA HIS A 31 6.66 -3.82 -0.34
C HIS A 31 5.86 -2.58 -0.72
N LEU A 32 5.43 -1.84 0.31
CA LEU A 32 4.70 -0.59 0.19
C LEU A 32 5.61 0.56 0.58
N ALA A 33 5.61 1.62 -0.23
CA ALA A 33 6.27 2.88 0.09
C ALA A 33 5.30 4.03 -0.10
N PHE A 34 5.27 4.94 0.86
CA PHE A 34 4.58 6.21 0.79
C PHE A 34 5.61 7.30 0.70
N GLU A 35 5.48 8.15 -0.31
CA GLU A 35 6.36 9.28 -0.55
C GLU A 35 5.54 10.56 -0.47
N LEU A 36 6.02 11.51 0.32
CA LEU A 36 5.44 12.84 0.49
C LEU A 36 6.39 13.87 -0.11
N LYS A 37 5.84 14.78 -0.91
CA LYS A 37 6.57 15.91 -1.46
C LYS A 37 5.75 17.17 -1.29
N GLU A 38 6.38 18.24 -0.80
CA GLU A 38 5.75 19.55 -0.75
C GLU A 38 5.73 20.17 -2.16
N ILE A 39 4.55 20.61 -2.60
CA ILE A 39 4.32 21.30 -3.87
C ILE A 39 3.34 22.44 -3.61
N ASP A 40 3.77 23.68 -3.83
CA ASP A 40 2.93 24.90 -3.73
C ASP A 40 2.11 24.99 -2.43
N GLY A 41 2.73 24.64 -1.30
CA GLY A 41 2.08 24.65 0.02
C GLY A 41 1.07 23.52 0.25
N LYS A 42 1.05 22.52 -0.64
CA LYS A 42 0.29 21.27 -0.52
C LYS A 42 1.24 20.07 -0.49
N THR A 43 0.70 18.90 -0.15
CA THR A 43 1.44 17.64 -0.18
C THR A 43 1.02 16.81 -1.39
N GLU A 44 1.96 16.54 -2.28
CA GLU A 44 1.84 15.44 -3.24
C GLU A 44 2.13 14.13 -2.51
N PHE A 45 1.17 13.22 -2.58
CA PHE A 45 1.26 11.89 -1.99
C PHE A 45 1.38 10.84 -3.10
N THR A 46 2.46 10.07 -3.08
CA THR A 46 2.66 8.93 -3.97
C THR A 46 2.63 7.63 -3.16
N LEU A 47 1.75 6.71 -3.56
CA LEU A 47 1.72 5.35 -3.05
C LEU A 47 2.34 4.40 -4.07
N ILE A 48 3.35 3.66 -3.63
CA ILE A 48 4.02 2.63 -4.42
C ILE A 48 3.71 1.28 -3.79
N HIS A 49 3.09 0.39 -4.55
CA HIS A 49 2.84 -0.99 -4.15
C HIS A 49 3.54 -1.95 -5.11
N SER A 50 4.62 -2.55 -4.63
CA SER A 50 5.58 -3.36 -5.42
C SER A 50 5.66 -4.81 -4.93
N GLY A 51 6.41 -5.65 -5.66
CA GLY A 51 6.55 -7.09 -5.36
C GLY A 51 5.63 -8.00 -6.19
N TRP A 52 5.04 -7.46 -7.26
CA TRP A 52 4.21 -8.23 -8.18
C TRP A 52 5.02 -9.17 -9.06
N ASP A 53 4.52 -10.38 -9.23
CA ASP A 53 5.15 -11.43 -10.03
C ASP A 53 4.03 -12.29 -10.63
N PRO A 54 3.83 -12.30 -11.96
CA PRO A 54 2.71 -12.96 -12.60
C PRO A 54 2.70 -14.48 -12.43
N GLU A 55 3.83 -15.10 -12.08
CA GLU A 55 3.96 -16.55 -11.89
C GLU A 55 3.71 -16.97 -10.43
N LYS A 56 3.60 -16.00 -9.51
CA LYS A 56 3.42 -16.27 -8.08
C LYS A 56 1.96 -16.29 -7.64
N VAL A 57 1.77 -17.03 -6.55
CA VAL A 57 0.54 -17.11 -5.78
C VAL A 57 0.83 -16.54 -4.40
N THR A 58 -0.08 -15.70 -3.89
CA THR A 58 0.05 -15.11 -2.55
C THR A 58 0.05 -16.18 -1.47
N GLU A 59 0.46 -15.81 -0.26
CA GLU A 59 0.36 -16.68 0.92
C GLU A 59 -1.08 -17.11 1.28
N PHE A 60 -2.09 -16.56 0.60
CA PHE A 60 -3.51 -16.89 0.73
C PHE A 60 -4.06 -17.68 -0.46
N GLY A 61 -3.20 -18.16 -1.37
CA GLY A 61 -3.61 -19.05 -2.46
C GLY A 61 -4.24 -18.35 -3.67
N GLN A 62 -4.04 -17.04 -3.83
CA GLN A 62 -4.56 -16.28 -4.98
C GLN A 62 -3.43 -15.86 -5.93
N PRO A 63 -3.59 -15.96 -7.26
CA PRO A 63 -2.57 -15.48 -8.21
C PRO A 63 -2.34 -13.98 -8.08
N HIS A 64 -1.08 -13.55 -8.16
CA HIS A 64 -0.71 -12.13 -8.10
C HIS A 64 -1.40 -11.31 -9.20
N SER A 65 -1.55 -11.87 -10.40
CA SER A 65 -2.22 -11.22 -11.53
C SER A 65 -3.66 -10.81 -11.23
N ILE A 66 -4.39 -11.63 -10.46
CA ILE A 66 -5.77 -11.37 -10.04
C ILE A 66 -5.79 -10.36 -8.89
N VAL A 67 -4.97 -10.57 -7.85
CA VAL A 67 -4.92 -9.69 -6.66
C VAL A 67 -4.49 -8.27 -7.02
N ARG A 68 -3.60 -8.11 -8.00
CA ARG A 68 -3.13 -6.80 -8.46
C ARG A 68 -4.27 -5.90 -8.92
N GLY A 69 -5.25 -6.45 -9.64
CA GLY A 69 -6.42 -5.70 -10.09
C GLY A 69 -7.26 -5.19 -8.92
N PHE A 70 -7.60 -6.08 -7.98
CA PHE A 70 -8.37 -5.72 -6.79
C PHE A 70 -7.64 -4.68 -5.91
N MET A 71 -6.33 -4.85 -5.71
CA MET A 71 -5.52 -3.91 -4.94
C MET A 71 -5.42 -2.56 -5.64
N ASN A 72 -5.31 -2.52 -6.96
CA ASN A 72 -5.26 -1.26 -7.70
C ASN A 72 -6.53 -0.43 -7.48
N SER A 73 -7.70 -1.02 -7.71
CA SER A 73 -8.99 -0.33 -7.48
C SER A 73 -9.20 0.04 -6.00
N GLY A 74 -8.76 -0.82 -5.08
CA GLY A 74 -8.83 -0.53 -3.64
C GLY A 74 -7.96 0.66 -3.24
N TRP A 75 -6.71 0.69 -3.72
CA TRP A 75 -5.78 1.79 -3.44
C TRP A 75 -6.23 3.10 -4.07
N GLU A 76 -6.74 3.07 -5.30
CA GLU A 76 -7.28 4.26 -5.98
C GLU A 76 -8.35 4.94 -5.11
N LYS A 77 -9.33 4.18 -4.63
CA LYS A 77 -10.38 4.71 -3.75
C LYS A 77 -9.83 5.24 -2.42
N ILE A 78 -8.83 4.57 -1.84
CA ILE A 78 -8.24 5.03 -0.57
C ILE A 78 -7.49 6.34 -0.77
N VAL A 79 -6.65 6.43 -1.80
CA VAL A 79 -5.76 7.56 -2.03
C VAL A 79 -6.51 8.78 -2.57
N GLN A 80 -7.50 8.58 -3.44
CA GLN A 80 -8.20 9.70 -4.08
C GLN A 80 -9.43 10.18 -3.31
N GLU A 81 -10.08 9.32 -2.51
CA GLU A 81 -11.31 9.70 -1.80
C GLU A 81 -11.12 9.70 -0.28
N LYS A 82 -10.73 8.55 0.30
CA LYS A 82 -10.78 8.38 1.76
C LYS A 82 -9.70 9.15 2.51
N LEU A 83 -8.48 9.18 1.98
CA LEU A 83 -7.36 9.88 2.61
C LEU A 83 -7.57 11.41 2.58
N PRO A 84 -7.93 12.04 1.44
CA PRO A 84 -8.29 13.46 1.43
C PRO A 84 -9.44 13.78 2.39
N ALA A 85 -10.51 12.99 2.36
CA ALA A 85 -11.65 13.19 3.25
C ALA A 85 -11.29 13.09 4.74
N TYR A 86 -10.29 12.27 5.12
CA TYR A 86 -9.80 12.17 6.49
C TYR A 86 -8.95 13.37 6.92
N ILE A 87 -8.20 13.97 5.99
CA ILE A 87 -7.32 15.12 6.27
C ILE A 87 -8.13 16.44 6.33
N GLU A 88 -9.20 16.53 5.54
CA GLU A 88 -10.05 17.72 5.43
C GLU A 88 -11.20 17.78 6.45
N ALA A 89 -11.43 16.70 7.22
CA ALA A 89 -12.45 16.61 8.26
C ALA A 89 -12.00 17.25 9.59
#